data_AF-A0A5C8V610-F1
#
_entry.id   AF-A0A5C8V610-F1
#
_cell.length_a   1.000
_cell.length_b   1.000
_cell.length_c   1.000
_cell.angle_alpha   90.00
_cell.angle_beta   90.00
_cell.angle_gamma   90.00
#
_symmetry.space_group_name_H-M   'P 1'
#
loop_
_entity.id
_entity.type
_entity.pdbx_description
1 polymer ?
#
loop_
_entity_poly.entity_id
_entity_poly.type
_entity_poly.pdbx_seq_one_letter_code
_entity_poly.pdbx_strand_id
1 'polypeptide(L)'
;MRKVLTTLIFILIANASYAQIEAGLLFSLNTGSTSEINAITGMQQGQMLFNTDTRELLVFNGTNWVTTSNSNWLLTGNAGSTGSFLGTTNDVSMDIRSNNVSTLEFGRRQTLGLVQNYLDYTDGNQYLTYVKGNNGVSALQFQADAAAFYKPMFFTNSDGNFRLKGSAAGTDFFEIGSNGVSNNGELEFIIADDGAEPFLFKRFDYRDQQLKELFRIQGSANAQNAKPRVGVNTGQMANSTFEVNGSMSSAIVRITNSITLTEDHHTVIMTGGSPNITLPNANSCQGRIYIVKNYSGGNRSSSTYRADNGGTSTQIRNGRCYTFQSDGVEWQQIVRD
;
A
#
# COMPACT_ATOMS: atom_id res chain seq x y z
N MET A 1 -18.40 -84.32 11.52
CA MET A 1 -17.49 -83.17 11.32
C MET A 1 -17.33 -82.75 9.86
N ARG A 2 -17.10 -83.66 8.90
CA ARG A 2 -16.91 -83.30 7.47
C ARG A 2 -18.02 -82.41 6.88
N LYS A 3 -19.30 -82.77 7.06
CA LYS A 3 -20.43 -82.01 6.49
C LYS A 3 -20.57 -80.59 7.06
N VAL A 4 -20.27 -80.39 8.34
CA VAL A 4 -20.36 -79.07 9.00
C VAL A 4 -19.25 -78.14 8.52
N LEU A 5 -18.04 -78.67 8.32
CA LEU A 5 -16.93 -77.90 7.77
C LEU A 5 -17.22 -77.45 6.33
N THR A 6 -17.83 -78.31 5.51
CA THR A 6 -18.21 -77.96 4.14
C THR A 6 -19.27 -76.84 4.12
N THR A 7 -20.28 -76.92 4.97
CA THR A 7 -21.32 -75.88 5.08
C THR A 7 -20.74 -74.56 5.61
N LEU A 8 -19.84 -74.61 6.59
CA LEU A 8 -19.21 -73.40 7.14
C LEU A 8 -18.30 -72.71 6.11
N ILE A 9 -17.54 -73.48 5.33
CA ILE A 9 -16.71 -72.97 4.22
C ILE A 9 -17.60 -72.35 3.13
N PHE A 10 -18.74 -72.96 2.81
CA PHE A 10 -19.67 -72.43 1.81
C PHE A 10 -20.30 -71.09 2.27
N ILE A 11 -20.61 -70.96 3.57
CA ILE A 11 -21.14 -69.73 4.16
C ILE A 11 -20.04 -68.63 4.25
N LEU A 12 -18.79 -69.00 4.52
CA LEU A 12 -17.66 -68.06 4.52
C LEU A 12 -17.33 -67.52 3.11
N ILE A 13 -17.47 -68.34 2.06
CA ILE A 13 -17.26 -67.91 0.67
C ILE A 13 -18.41 -67.03 0.17
N ALA A 14 -19.66 -67.36 0.54
CA ALA A 14 -20.83 -66.56 0.16
C ALA A 14 -20.80 -65.15 0.76
N ASN A 15 -20.33 -64.99 2.01
CA ASN A 15 -20.23 -63.70 2.70
C ASN A 15 -18.98 -62.86 2.33
N ALA A 16 -18.01 -63.42 1.59
CA ALA A 16 -16.78 -62.72 1.18
C ALA A 16 -16.87 -62.09 -0.22
N SER A 17 -17.99 -62.26 -0.94
CA SER A 17 -18.18 -61.68 -2.28
C SER A 17 -18.64 -60.22 -2.20
N TYR A 18 -17.78 -59.35 -1.67
CA TYR A 18 -17.90 -57.92 -1.94
C TYR A 18 -17.48 -57.68 -3.40
N ALA A 19 -18.38 -57.13 -4.20
CA ALA A 19 -18.13 -56.82 -5.61
C ALA A 19 -16.90 -55.89 -5.74
N GLN A 20 -15.80 -56.43 -6.25
CA GLN A 20 -14.65 -55.64 -6.68
C GLN A 20 -14.91 -55.14 -8.09
N ILE A 21 -14.65 -53.86 -8.36
CA ILE A 21 -14.62 -53.33 -9.72
C ILE A 21 -13.34 -53.86 -10.38
N GLU A 22 -13.47 -54.93 -11.17
CA GLU A 22 -12.39 -55.46 -12.03
C GLU A 22 -12.48 -54.80 -13.41
N ALA A 23 -11.35 -54.64 -14.11
CA ALA A 23 -11.31 -54.07 -15.46
C ALA A 23 -12.27 -54.74 -16.47
N GLY A 24 -12.62 -56.02 -16.27
CA GLY A 24 -13.60 -56.74 -17.08
C GLY A 24 -15.08 -56.49 -16.76
N LEU A 25 -15.37 -55.78 -15.66
CA LEU A 25 -16.73 -55.38 -15.23
C LEU A 25 -17.09 -53.95 -15.67
N LEU A 26 -16.15 -53.21 -16.26
CA LEU A 26 -16.46 -51.95 -16.94
C LEU A 26 -17.26 -52.26 -18.21
N PHE A 27 -18.45 -51.68 -18.35
CA PHE A 27 -19.14 -51.66 -19.63
C PHE A 27 -18.26 -50.93 -20.65
N SER A 28 -17.67 -51.67 -21.60
CA SER A 28 -16.97 -51.06 -22.72
C SER A 28 -17.98 -50.37 -23.62
N LEU A 29 -17.62 -49.19 -24.10
CA LEU A 29 -18.30 -48.61 -25.24
C LEU A 29 -17.93 -49.38 -26.51
N ASN A 30 -18.82 -49.35 -27.50
CA ASN A 30 -18.46 -49.77 -28.84
C ASN A 30 -17.35 -48.84 -29.35
N THR A 31 -16.33 -49.40 -29.99
CA THR A 31 -15.18 -48.66 -30.52
C THR A 31 -15.13 -48.79 -32.04
N GLY A 32 -14.55 -47.80 -32.72
CA GLY A 32 -14.30 -47.87 -34.16
C GLY A 32 -13.40 -46.73 -34.64
N SER A 33 -12.81 -46.90 -35.82
CA SER A 33 -12.15 -45.81 -36.54
C SER A 33 -13.17 -44.78 -37.03
N THR A 34 -12.70 -43.57 -37.35
CA THR A 34 -13.55 -42.49 -37.89
C THR A 34 -14.28 -42.94 -39.16
N SER A 35 -13.62 -43.76 -39.99
CA SER A 35 -14.21 -44.31 -41.21
C SER A 35 -15.33 -45.31 -40.92
N GLU A 36 -15.14 -46.21 -39.96
CA GLU A 36 -16.15 -47.20 -39.58
C GLU A 36 -17.36 -46.53 -38.94
N ILE A 37 -17.12 -45.55 -38.06
CA ILE A 37 -18.15 -44.77 -37.37
C ILE A 37 -19.04 -44.02 -38.36
N ASN A 38 -18.46 -43.37 -39.37
CA ASN A 38 -19.21 -42.64 -40.39
C ASN A 38 -19.99 -43.56 -41.35
N ALA A 39 -19.66 -44.84 -41.41
CA ALA A 39 -20.36 -45.84 -42.22
C ALA A 39 -21.55 -46.50 -41.50
N ILE A 40 -21.72 -46.27 -40.20
CA ILE A 40 -22.85 -46.81 -39.43
C ILE A 40 -24.16 -46.18 -39.90
N THR A 41 -25.18 -47.01 -40.14
CA THR A 41 -26.54 -46.56 -40.51
C THR A 41 -27.56 -46.97 -39.45
N GLY A 42 -28.68 -46.26 -39.36
CA GLY A 42 -29.80 -46.62 -38.45
C GLY A 42 -29.57 -46.25 -36.98
N MET A 43 -28.69 -45.28 -36.73
CA MET A 43 -28.36 -44.81 -35.39
C MET A 43 -29.53 -44.03 -34.78
N GLN A 44 -29.69 -44.13 -33.46
CA GLN A 44 -30.67 -43.39 -32.68
C GLN A 44 -29.97 -42.29 -31.88
N GLN A 45 -30.63 -41.14 -31.75
CA GLN A 45 -30.10 -40.02 -30.96
C GLN A 45 -29.76 -40.46 -29.54
N GLY A 46 -28.59 -40.05 -29.05
CA GLY A 46 -28.10 -40.39 -27.70
C GLY A 46 -27.25 -41.66 -27.62
N GLN A 47 -27.10 -42.42 -28.71
CA GLN A 47 -26.12 -43.52 -28.76
C GLN A 47 -24.69 -42.98 -28.61
N MET A 48 -23.84 -43.76 -27.94
CA MET A 48 -22.46 -43.38 -27.59
C MET A 48 -21.47 -44.42 -28.07
N LEU A 49 -20.32 -43.98 -28.58
CA LEU A 49 -19.20 -44.85 -28.95
C LEU A 49 -17.86 -44.11 -28.78
N PHE A 50 -16.76 -44.85 -28.80
CA PHE A 50 -15.41 -44.28 -28.71
C PHE A 50 -14.70 -44.34 -30.07
N ASN A 51 -14.25 -43.19 -30.57
CA ASN A 51 -13.45 -43.10 -31.79
C ASN A 51 -11.99 -43.37 -31.49
N THR A 52 -11.43 -44.42 -32.09
CA THR A 52 -10.05 -44.86 -31.84
C THR A 52 -9.00 -43.96 -32.51
N ASP A 53 -9.35 -43.24 -33.58
CA ASP A 53 -8.42 -42.36 -34.29
C ASP A 53 -8.26 -41.03 -33.55
N THR A 54 -9.39 -40.42 -33.15
CA THR A 54 -9.38 -39.13 -32.43
C THR A 54 -9.26 -39.31 -30.91
N ARG A 55 -9.48 -40.53 -30.40
CA ARG A 55 -9.47 -40.89 -28.98
C ARG A 55 -10.55 -40.16 -28.18
N GLU A 56 -11.71 -39.95 -28.80
CA GLU A 56 -12.81 -39.17 -28.26
C GLU A 56 -14.08 -40.00 -28.08
N LEU A 57 -14.87 -39.63 -27.08
CA LEU A 57 -16.24 -40.10 -26.91
C LEU A 57 -17.17 -39.33 -27.85
N LEU A 58 -17.87 -40.05 -28.72
CA LEU A 58 -18.86 -39.48 -29.63
C LEU A 58 -20.27 -39.83 -29.17
N VAL A 59 -21.19 -38.90 -29.38
CA VAL A 59 -22.64 -39.06 -29.19
C VAL A 59 -23.32 -38.78 -30.52
N PHE A 60 -24.24 -39.65 -30.92
CA PHE A 60 -25.06 -39.39 -32.10
C PHE A 60 -26.14 -38.35 -31.77
N ASN A 61 -26.11 -37.18 -32.40
CA ASN A 61 -27.05 -36.09 -32.10
C ASN A 61 -28.39 -36.19 -32.86
N GLY A 62 -28.61 -37.27 -33.62
CA GLY A 62 -29.77 -37.45 -34.50
C GLY A 62 -29.44 -37.21 -35.99
N THR A 63 -28.27 -36.65 -36.30
CA THR A 63 -27.82 -36.45 -37.69
C THR A 63 -26.38 -36.89 -37.90
N ASN A 64 -25.47 -36.48 -37.00
CA ASN A 64 -24.04 -36.80 -37.08
C ASN A 64 -23.55 -37.37 -35.76
N TRP A 65 -22.46 -38.14 -35.82
CA TRP A 65 -21.62 -38.36 -34.66
C TRP A 65 -20.92 -37.05 -34.32
N VAL A 66 -21.17 -36.54 -33.12
CA VAL A 66 -20.51 -35.34 -32.61
C VAL A 66 -19.74 -35.71 -31.35
N THR A 67 -18.61 -35.04 -31.13
CA THR A 67 -17.95 -35.08 -29.83
C THR A 67 -18.94 -34.59 -28.77
N THR A 68 -18.98 -35.23 -27.60
CA THR A 68 -19.61 -34.60 -26.42
C THR A 68 -19.06 -33.18 -26.33
N SER A 69 -19.91 -32.16 -26.30
CA SER A 69 -19.46 -30.76 -26.35
C SER A 69 -18.47 -30.52 -25.23
N ASN A 70 -17.19 -30.50 -25.58
CA ASN A 70 -16.08 -30.30 -24.66
C ASN A 70 -16.03 -28.81 -24.32
N SER A 71 -16.95 -28.36 -23.47
CA SER A 71 -16.86 -27.08 -22.73
C SER A 71 -15.75 -27.13 -21.68
N ASN A 72 -14.68 -27.88 -21.97
CA ASN A 72 -13.59 -28.18 -21.05
C ASN A 72 -12.53 -27.09 -21.18
N TRP A 73 -11.84 -26.82 -20.07
CA TRP A 73 -10.64 -26.01 -20.10
C TRP A 73 -9.46 -26.86 -20.60
N LEU A 74 -8.94 -26.54 -21.78
CA LEU A 74 -7.81 -27.27 -22.36
C LEU A 74 -6.49 -26.82 -21.71
N LEU A 75 -5.60 -27.75 -21.40
CA LEU A 75 -4.25 -27.45 -20.88
C LEU A 75 -3.39 -26.65 -21.87
N THR A 76 -3.72 -26.72 -23.16
CA THR A 76 -3.08 -25.95 -24.24
C THR A 76 -3.80 -24.64 -24.55
N GLY A 77 -4.84 -24.29 -23.78
CA GLY A 77 -5.67 -23.11 -24.02
C GLY A 77 -6.79 -23.33 -25.04
N ASN A 78 -7.76 -22.41 -25.03
CA ASN A 78 -8.91 -22.40 -25.94
C ASN A 78 -8.73 -21.35 -27.04
N ALA A 79 -9.13 -21.67 -28.28
CA ALA A 79 -9.20 -20.69 -29.37
C ALA A 79 -10.48 -19.85 -29.24
N GLY A 80 -10.33 -18.53 -29.12
CA GLY A 80 -11.46 -17.61 -28.96
C GLY A 80 -12.10 -17.18 -30.28
N SER A 81 -13.40 -16.91 -30.25
CA SER A 81 -14.18 -16.22 -31.30
C SER A 81 -14.90 -15.00 -30.72
N THR A 82 -15.49 -14.15 -31.56
CA THR A 82 -16.30 -13.00 -31.08
C THR A 82 -17.41 -13.49 -30.15
N GLY A 83 -17.44 -12.95 -28.92
CA GLY A 83 -18.38 -13.37 -27.87
C GLY A 83 -17.84 -14.46 -26.94
N SER A 84 -16.62 -14.96 -27.14
CA SER A 84 -15.94 -15.82 -26.17
C SER A 84 -15.49 -15.01 -24.95
N PHE A 85 -15.76 -15.50 -23.74
CA PHE A 85 -15.29 -14.92 -22.49
C PHE A 85 -15.01 -16.01 -21.45
N LEU A 86 -14.17 -15.69 -20.47
CA LEU A 86 -14.01 -16.46 -19.24
C LEU A 86 -14.82 -15.76 -18.15
N GLY A 87 -15.88 -16.40 -17.64
CA GLY A 87 -16.73 -15.82 -16.61
C GLY A 87 -18.19 -16.23 -16.76
N THR A 88 -19.10 -15.35 -16.36
CA THR A 88 -20.55 -15.57 -16.35
C THR A 88 -21.29 -14.43 -17.04
N THR A 89 -22.49 -14.68 -17.56
CA THR A 89 -23.34 -13.67 -18.22
C THR A 89 -24.33 -12.99 -17.27
N ASN A 90 -24.54 -13.55 -16.08
CA ASN A 90 -25.35 -12.99 -15.02
C ASN A 90 -24.48 -12.33 -13.95
N ASP A 91 -25.13 -11.57 -13.06
CA ASP A 91 -24.47 -10.86 -11.96
C ASP A 91 -24.09 -11.80 -10.81
N VAL A 92 -23.04 -12.59 -11.04
CA VAL A 92 -22.38 -13.42 -10.06
C VAL A 92 -20.87 -13.16 -10.13
N SER A 93 -20.15 -13.40 -9.03
CA SER A 93 -18.72 -13.18 -9.01
C SER A 93 -17.99 -14.21 -9.86
N MET A 94 -17.00 -13.76 -10.64
CA MET A 94 -16.00 -14.64 -11.24
C MET A 94 -14.91 -14.89 -10.20
N ASP A 95 -14.70 -16.15 -9.83
CA ASP A 95 -13.84 -16.54 -8.71
C ASP A 95 -12.70 -17.46 -9.17
N ILE A 96 -11.46 -17.01 -8.95
CA ILE A 96 -10.25 -17.79 -9.19
C ILE A 96 -9.78 -18.41 -7.88
N ARG A 97 -9.81 -19.75 -7.85
CA ARG A 97 -9.51 -20.54 -6.66
C ARG A 97 -8.25 -21.37 -6.78
N SER A 98 -7.60 -21.61 -5.65
CA SER A 98 -6.59 -22.65 -5.48
C SER A 98 -6.94 -23.49 -4.25
N ASN A 99 -6.88 -24.81 -4.35
CA ASN A 99 -7.28 -25.72 -3.27
C ASN A 99 -8.69 -25.42 -2.68
N ASN A 100 -9.64 -25.07 -3.55
CA ASN A 100 -10.99 -24.62 -3.19
C ASN A 100 -11.04 -23.38 -2.27
N VAL A 101 -10.00 -22.55 -2.27
CA VAL A 101 -9.95 -21.25 -1.60
C VAL A 101 -9.94 -20.14 -2.64
N SER A 102 -10.86 -19.18 -2.52
CA SER A 102 -10.91 -17.99 -3.38
C SER A 102 -9.69 -17.12 -3.15
N THR A 103 -8.96 -16.83 -4.22
CA THR A 103 -7.73 -16.02 -4.19
C THR A 103 -7.91 -14.68 -4.91
N LEU A 104 -8.77 -14.63 -5.92
CA LEU A 104 -9.06 -13.43 -6.70
C LEU A 104 -10.51 -13.49 -7.19
N GLU A 105 -11.28 -12.45 -6.92
CA GLU A 105 -12.67 -12.34 -7.35
C GLU A 105 -12.87 -11.08 -8.21
N PHE A 106 -13.77 -11.15 -9.19
CA PHE A 106 -14.16 -10.04 -10.05
C PHE A 106 -15.68 -9.88 -10.03
N GLY A 107 -16.15 -8.64 -10.01
CA GLY A 107 -17.59 -8.35 -10.03
C GLY A 107 -17.90 -6.91 -9.66
N ARG A 108 -19.20 -6.60 -9.52
CA ARG A 108 -19.64 -5.35 -8.91
C ARG A 108 -19.39 -5.39 -7.41
N ARG A 109 -19.20 -4.22 -6.79
CA ARG A 109 -19.06 -4.07 -5.34
C ARG A 109 -20.21 -4.72 -4.58
N GLN A 110 -21.45 -4.61 -5.07
CA GLN A 110 -22.62 -5.26 -4.49
C GLN A 110 -22.53 -6.79 -4.57
N THR A 111 -22.19 -7.34 -5.74
CA THR A 111 -22.06 -8.78 -5.98
C THR A 111 -20.99 -9.42 -5.10
N LEU A 112 -19.93 -8.68 -4.82
CA LEU A 112 -18.82 -9.10 -3.95
C LEU A 112 -19.09 -8.85 -2.45
N GLY A 113 -20.22 -8.23 -2.09
CA GLY A 113 -20.57 -7.93 -0.70
C GLY A 113 -19.72 -6.83 -0.05
N LEU A 114 -19.19 -5.90 -0.87
CA LEU A 114 -18.21 -4.90 -0.43
C LEU A 114 -18.81 -3.48 -0.33
N VAL A 115 -20.14 -3.34 -0.34
CA VAL A 115 -20.80 -2.04 -0.13
C VAL A 115 -20.71 -1.65 1.34
N GLN A 116 -20.21 -0.44 1.61
CA GLN A 116 -20.05 0.10 2.96
C GLN A 116 -20.59 1.53 3.02
N ASN A 117 -21.05 1.97 4.19
CA ASN A 117 -21.55 3.33 4.39
C ASN A 117 -20.42 4.33 4.69
N TYR A 118 -19.39 4.33 3.85
CA TYR A 118 -18.28 5.28 3.88
C TYR A 118 -18.23 6.06 2.57
N LEU A 119 -17.67 7.28 2.60
CA LEU A 119 -17.42 8.08 1.41
C LEU A 119 -16.65 7.23 0.38
N ASP A 120 -17.17 7.16 -0.84
CA ASP A 120 -16.64 6.39 -1.98
C ASP A 120 -16.79 4.85 -1.92
N TYR A 121 -17.41 4.27 -0.88
CA TYR A 121 -17.66 2.82 -0.75
C TYR A 121 -19.15 2.42 -0.89
N THR A 122 -20.03 3.37 -1.21
CA THR A 122 -21.48 3.16 -1.29
C THR A 122 -22.00 2.73 -2.67
N ASP A 123 -21.23 2.93 -3.74
CA ASP A 123 -21.66 2.58 -5.10
C ASP A 123 -21.62 1.07 -5.33
N GLY A 124 -22.78 0.42 -5.24
CA GLY A 124 -22.94 -1.00 -5.51
C GLY A 124 -22.62 -1.42 -6.96
N ASN A 125 -22.63 -0.48 -7.91
CA ASN A 125 -22.35 -0.74 -9.32
C ASN A 125 -20.87 -0.59 -9.70
N GLN A 126 -20.02 -0.16 -8.77
CA GLN A 126 -18.58 -0.07 -9.02
C GLN A 126 -18.00 -1.46 -9.34
N TYR A 127 -17.42 -1.64 -10.53
CA TYR A 127 -16.67 -2.84 -10.88
C TYR A 127 -15.31 -2.83 -10.19
N LEU A 128 -14.89 -3.97 -9.63
CA LEU A 128 -13.61 -4.09 -8.96
C LEU A 128 -13.02 -5.51 -9.06
N THR A 129 -11.72 -5.58 -8.80
CA THR A 129 -10.99 -6.83 -8.54
C THR A 129 -10.71 -6.93 -7.05
N TYR A 130 -11.12 -8.03 -6.43
CA TYR A 130 -10.91 -8.28 -5.02
C TYR A 130 -9.81 -9.32 -4.82
N VAL A 131 -8.63 -8.84 -4.42
CA VAL A 131 -7.51 -9.70 -4.01
C VAL A 131 -7.80 -10.21 -2.61
N LYS A 132 -8.00 -11.53 -2.48
CA LYS A 132 -8.31 -12.14 -1.19
C LYS A 132 -7.03 -12.28 -0.35
N GLY A 133 -7.22 -12.27 0.96
CA GLY A 133 -6.14 -12.42 1.93
C GLY A 133 -6.38 -13.55 2.90
N ASN A 134 -5.32 -13.98 3.57
CA ASN A 134 -5.40 -14.90 4.70
C ASN A 134 -5.17 -14.14 6.00
N ASN A 135 -6.04 -14.31 7.00
CA ASN A 135 -5.97 -13.57 8.29
C ASN A 135 -5.83 -12.04 8.13
N GLY A 136 -6.57 -11.45 7.17
CA GLY A 136 -6.56 -10.01 6.92
C GLY A 136 -5.40 -9.50 6.04
N VAL A 137 -4.45 -10.37 5.68
CA VAL A 137 -3.30 -10.04 4.84
C VAL A 137 -3.56 -10.45 3.40
N SER A 138 -3.78 -9.46 2.53
CA SER A 138 -3.93 -9.63 1.07
C SER A 138 -2.69 -9.07 0.38
N ALA A 139 -2.24 -9.66 -0.72
CA ALA A 139 -1.06 -9.18 -1.42
C ALA A 139 -1.16 -9.37 -2.95
N LEU A 140 -0.72 -8.35 -3.68
CA LEU A 140 -0.39 -8.41 -5.11
C LEU A 140 1.12 -8.17 -5.24
N GLN A 141 1.86 -9.22 -5.57
CA GLN A 141 3.31 -9.16 -5.71
C GLN A 141 3.73 -9.21 -7.18
N PHE A 142 4.77 -8.45 -7.51
CA PHE A 142 5.38 -8.42 -8.84
C PHE A 142 6.63 -9.29 -8.89
N GLN A 143 6.86 -9.95 -10.02
CA GLN A 143 8.15 -10.59 -10.29
C GLN A 143 9.23 -9.51 -10.42
N ALA A 144 10.36 -9.73 -9.74
CA ALA A 144 11.50 -8.81 -9.76
C ALA A 144 12.80 -9.60 -9.58
N ASP A 145 13.31 -10.16 -10.67
CA ASP A 145 14.43 -11.12 -10.61
C ASP A 145 15.74 -10.48 -10.10
N ALA A 146 15.93 -9.18 -10.33
CA ALA A 146 17.10 -8.43 -9.87
C ALA A 146 17.08 -8.08 -8.36
N ALA A 147 15.93 -8.14 -7.69
CA ALA A 147 15.82 -7.86 -6.26
C ALA A 147 16.13 -9.12 -5.46
N ALA A 148 17.18 -9.15 -4.64
CA ALA A 148 17.54 -10.35 -3.88
C ALA A 148 16.60 -10.61 -2.68
N PHE A 149 16.20 -9.56 -1.96
CA PHE A 149 15.46 -9.69 -0.69
C PHE A 149 13.99 -9.23 -0.81
N TYR A 150 13.77 -7.96 -1.16
CA TYR A 150 12.44 -7.34 -1.08
C TYR A 150 11.78 -7.24 -2.46
N LYS A 151 10.97 -8.23 -2.82
CA LYS A 151 10.21 -8.21 -4.08
C LYS A 151 9.08 -7.16 -3.99
N PRO A 152 8.81 -6.38 -5.05
CA PRO A 152 7.79 -5.34 -5.02
C PRO A 152 6.39 -5.91 -4.79
N MET A 153 5.61 -5.31 -3.90
CA MET A 153 4.24 -5.73 -3.61
C MET A 153 3.35 -4.59 -3.10
N PHE A 154 2.06 -4.69 -3.41
CA PHE A 154 0.96 -4.00 -2.70
C PHE A 154 0.33 -4.99 -1.73
N PHE A 155 0.11 -4.61 -0.47
CA PHE A 155 -0.41 -5.53 0.53
C PHE A 155 -1.17 -4.86 1.66
N THR A 156 -1.96 -5.65 2.39
CA THR A 156 -2.48 -5.27 3.71
C THR A 156 -1.73 -5.99 4.81
N ASN A 157 -1.53 -5.36 5.97
CA ASN A 157 -1.03 -6.06 7.15
C ASN A 157 -2.18 -6.66 7.99
N SER A 158 -1.86 -7.34 9.10
CA SER A 158 -2.86 -7.94 10.00
C SER A 158 -3.78 -6.93 10.70
N ASP A 159 -3.36 -5.66 10.77
CA ASP A 159 -4.16 -4.57 11.34
C ASP A 159 -5.08 -3.92 10.29
N GLY A 160 -5.04 -4.39 9.04
CA GLY A 160 -5.82 -3.85 7.93
C GLY A 160 -5.16 -2.64 7.23
N ASN A 161 -3.91 -2.31 7.55
CA ASN A 161 -3.20 -1.20 6.94
C ASN A 161 -2.76 -1.51 5.51
N PHE A 162 -2.95 -0.59 4.56
CA PHE A 162 -2.55 -0.75 3.17
C PHE A 162 -1.15 -0.20 2.92
N ARG A 163 -0.29 -0.99 2.27
CA ARG A 163 1.14 -0.71 2.13
C ARG A 163 1.65 -1.13 0.75
N LEU A 164 2.71 -0.46 0.31
CA LEU A 164 3.55 -0.84 -0.83
C LEU A 164 4.99 -0.97 -0.33
N LYS A 165 5.68 -2.03 -0.77
CA LYS A 165 7.08 -2.29 -0.44
C LYS A 165 7.85 -2.73 -1.69
N GLY A 166 9.15 -2.48 -1.72
CA GLY A 166 10.06 -3.04 -2.71
C GLY A 166 11.53 -2.85 -2.37
N SER A 167 12.41 -3.45 -3.15
CA SER A 167 13.86 -3.32 -2.97
C SER A 167 14.35 -1.91 -3.32
N ALA A 168 15.28 -1.40 -2.50
CA ALA A 168 16.03 -0.17 -2.73
C ALA A 168 17.50 -0.45 -3.08
N ALA A 169 17.77 -1.62 -3.68
CA ALA A 169 19.07 -2.27 -3.97
C ALA A 169 19.54 -3.21 -2.85
N GLY A 170 20.17 -4.33 -3.23
CA GLY A 170 20.74 -5.29 -2.25
C GLY A 170 19.74 -5.73 -1.18
N THR A 171 20.13 -5.51 0.07
CA THR A 171 19.35 -5.71 1.31
C THR A 171 18.53 -4.49 1.72
N ASP A 172 18.62 -3.38 1.00
CA ASP A 172 17.82 -2.19 1.24
C ASP A 172 16.37 -2.37 0.76
N PHE A 173 15.44 -1.75 1.47
CA PHE A 173 14.06 -1.63 1.03
C PHE A 173 13.49 -0.24 1.26
N PHE A 174 12.45 0.04 0.47
CA PHE A 174 11.54 1.14 0.72
C PHE A 174 10.14 0.61 1.00
N GLU A 175 9.38 1.37 1.79
CA GLU A 175 7.99 1.09 2.07
C GLU A 175 7.18 2.37 2.25
N ILE A 176 5.97 2.37 1.73
CA ILE A 176 5.02 3.49 1.85
C ILE A 176 3.67 2.89 2.21
N GLY A 177 3.01 3.39 3.24
CA GLY A 177 1.72 2.82 3.62
C GLY A 177 1.10 3.43 4.86
N SER A 178 -0.15 3.07 5.11
CA SER A 178 -0.80 3.41 6.36
C SER A 178 -0.20 2.59 7.52
N ASN A 179 -0.26 3.15 8.72
CA ASN A 179 0.08 2.46 9.96
C ASN A 179 -0.90 2.83 11.06
N GLY A 180 -0.88 2.06 12.14
CA GLY A 180 -1.64 2.34 13.34
C GLY A 180 -2.80 1.38 13.60
N VAL A 181 -3.43 1.59 14.76
CA VAL A 181 -4.58 0.83 15.27
C VAL A 181 -5.62 1.79 15.85
N SER A 182 -6.90 1.38 15.82
CA SER A 182 -8.01 2.20 16.32
C SER A 182 -8.07 3.59 15.65
N ASN A 183 -7.94 4.68 16.43
CA ASN A 183 -8.01 6.06 15.93
C ASN A 183 -6.63 6.74 15.83
N ASN A 184 -5.55 5.94 15.80
CA ASN A 184 -4.17 6.43 15.74
C ASN A 184 -3.55 6.08 14.39
N GLY A 185 -4.21 6.48 13.29
CA GLY A 185 -3.73 6.23 11.93
C GLY A 185 -2.66 7.21 11.50
N GLU A 186 -1.67 6.76 10.73
CA GLU A 186 -0.62 7.59 10.12
C GLU A 186 -0.23 7.09 8.73
N LEU A 187 0.44 7.94 7.95
CA LEU A 187 1.07 7.58 6.68
C LEU A 187 2.59 7.59 6.87
N GLU A 188 3.24 6.49 6.52
CA GLU A 188 4.68 6.33 6.65
C GLU A 188 5.38 6.31 5.30
N PHE A 189 6.59 6.87 5.28
CA PHE A 189 7.58 6.71 4.22
C PHE A 189 8.84 6.14 4.87
N ILE A 190 9.26 4.96 4.44
CA ILE A 190 10.32 4.17 5.08
C ILE A 190 11.40 3.89 4.04
N ILE A 191 12.65 4.06 4.46
CA ILE A 191 13.86 3.56 3.83
C ILE A 191 14.63 2.84 4.95
N ALA A 192 15.17 1.66 4.66
CA ALA A 192 15.78 0.86 5.70
C ALA A 192 16.84 -0.11 5.16
N ASP A 193 17.94 -0.20 5.90
CA ASP A 193 18.86 -1.33 6.10
C ASP A 193 19.85 -0.94 7.21
N ASP A 194 20.60 0.15 7.00
CA ASP A 194 21.69 0.58 7.88
C ASP A 194 21.66 2.07 8.27
N GLY A 195 20.68 2.81 7.74
CA GLY A 195 20.32 4.16 8.19
C GLY A 195 21.10 5.28 7.51
N ALA A 196 22.01 4.98 6.58
CA ALA A 196 22.64 5.98 5.73
C ALA A 196 21.79 6.33 4.49
N GLU A 197 20.80 5.49 4.17
CA GLU A 197 19.96 5.61 2.98
C GLU A 197 19.18 6.94 2.97
N PRO A 198 19.24 7.72 1.87
CA PRO A 198 18.54 8.99 1.79
C PRO A 198 17.13 8.86 1.21
N PHE A 199 16.19 9.60 1.80
CA PHE A 199 14.97 10.01 1.11
C PHE A 199 15.28 11.23 0.24
N LEU A 200 15.12 11.09 -1.08
CA LEU A 200 15.44 12.13 -2.05
C LEU A 200 14.21 12.57 -2.82
N PHE A 201 13.93 13.86 -2.80
CA PHE A 201 12.89 14.49 -3.60
C PHE A 201 13.55 15.16 -4.78
N LYS A 202 13.29 14.63 -5.98
CA LYS A 202 13.90 15.10 -7.22
C LYS A 202 12.83 15.57 -8.19
N ARG A 203 13.12 16.63 -8.94
CA ARG A 203 12.38 16.97 -10.16
C ARG A 203 13.11 16.43 -11.37
N PHE A 204 12.37 16.01 -12.38
CA PHE A 204 12.91 15.77 -13.72
C PHE A 204 12.87 17.07 -14.52
N ASP A 205 13.98 17.45 -15.16
CA ASP A 205 14.02 18.57 -16.09
C ASP A 205 14.10 18.05 -17.53
N TYR A 206 13.07 18.30 -18.33
CA TYR A 206 12.99 17.76 -19.69
C TYR A 206 14.04 18.35 -20.64
N ARG A 207 14.61 19.51 -20.32
CA ARG A 207 15.55 20.23 -21.21
C ARG A 207 16.94 19.59 -21.19
N ASP A 208 17.37 19.10 -20.03
CA ASP A 208 18.65 18.41 -19.87
C ASP A 208 18.50 16.90 -19.62
N GLN A 209 17.25 16.42 -19.49
CA GLN A 209 16.89 15.02 -19.19
C GLN A 209 17.50 14.51 -17.88
N GLN A 210 17.71 15.40 -16.90
CA GLN A 210 18.30 15.05 -15.62
C GLN A 210 17.33 15.17 -14.46
N LEU A 211 17.54 14.32 -13.45
CA LEU A 211 16.94 14.47 -12.13
C LEU A 211 17.75 15.50 -11.33
N LYS A 212 17.07 16.50 -10.77
CA LYS A 212 17.65 17.52 -9.88
C LYS A 212 17.08 17.35 -8.48
N GLU A 213 17.95 17.19 -7.50
CA GLU A 213 17.58 17.14 -6.08
C GLU A 213 17.02 18.49 -5.62
N LEU A 214 15.83 18.45 -5.03
CA LEU A 214 15.18 19.60 -4.40
C LEU A 214 15.44 19.61 -2.90
N PHE A 215 15.33 18.43 -2.30
CA PHE A 215 15.30 18.24 -0.85
C PHE A 215 15.70 16.80 -0.51
N ARG A 216 16.40 16.64 0.62
CA ARG A 216 16.80 15.33 1.14
C ARG A 216 16.55 15.20 2.64
N ILE A 217 16.27 13.98 3.07
CA ILE A 217 16.30 13.55 4.47
C ILE A 217 17.15 12.30 4.56
N GLN A 218 18.11 12.24 5.48
CA GLN A 218 18.96 11.06 5.66
C GLN A 218 19.58 11.01 7.06
N GLY A 219 20.10 9.84 7.46
CA GLY A 219 20.91 9.71 8.66
C GLY A 219 22.26 10.43 8.54
N SER A 220 22.79 10.89 9.68
CA SER A 220 24.10 11.55 9.76
C SER A 220 25.30 10.61 9.58
N ALA A 221 25.08 9.29 9.65
CA ALA A 221 26.07 8.22 9.53
C ALA A 221 25.36 6.87 9.36
N ASN A 222 26.10 5.82 8.97
CA ASN A 222 25.67 4.43 9.08
C ASN A 222 25.82 3.98 10.54
N ALA A 223 24.82 4.30 11.37
CA ALA A 223 24.80 3.96 12.78
C ALA A 223 23.37 3.98 13.34
N GLN A 224 23.07 3.09 14.29
CA GLN A 224 21.77 3.00 14.96
C GLN A 224 21.25 4.34 15.52
N ASN A 225 22.15 5.19 16.00
CA ASN A 225 21.82 6.47 16.63
C ASN A 225 22.10 7.68 15.71
N ALA A 226 22.15 7.46 14.40
CA ALA A 226 22.34 8.54 13.44
C ALA A 226 21.22 9.59 13.59
N LYS A 227 21.61 10.86 13.70
CA LYS A 227 20.64 11.95 13.78
C LYS A 227 20.07 12.22 12.39
N PRO A 228 18.77 12.49 12.25
CA PRO A 228 18.20 12.88 10.98
C PRO A 228 18.81 14.22 10.54
N ARG A 229 19.11 14.33 9.25
CA ARG A 229 19.58 15.55 8.62
C ARG A 229 18.71 15.88 7.43
N VAL A 230 18.30 17.14 7.39
CA VAL A 230 17.42 17.71 6.39
C VAL A 230 18.19 18.75 5.59
N GLY A 231 18.28 18.56 4.27
CA GLY A 231 19.03 19.44 3.38
C GLY A 231 18.17 20.01 2.25
N VAL A 232 18.27 21.33 2.03
CA VAL A 232 17.71 22.01 0.85
C VAL A 232 18.86 22.51 -0.01
N ASN A 233 18.88 22.10 -1.28
CA ASN A 233 19.92 22.49 -2.25
C ASN A 233 21.37 22.15 -1.82
N THR A 234 21.55 21.15 -0.95
CA THR A 234 22.89 20.74 -0.47
C THR A 234 23.61 19.84 -1.46
N GLY A 235 22.88 19.03 -2.24
CA GLY A 235 23.42 18.09 -3.23
C GLY A 235 24.22 16.92 -2.63
N GLN A 236 24.46 16.93 -1.32
CA GLN A 236 25.16 15.95 -0.50
C GLN A 236 24.50 15.91 0.90
N MET A 237 24.96 15.00 1.77
CA MET A 237 24.58 15.00 3.19
C MET A 237 24.71 16.40 3.78
N ALA A 238 23.64 16.92 4.38
CA ALA A 238 23.72 18.18 5.13
C ALA A 238 24.74 18.05 6.28
N ASN A 239 25.44 19.11 6.62
CA ASN A 239 26.42 19.17 7.70
C ASN A 239 25.76 19.22 9.09
N SER A 240 24.54 19.78 9.15
CA SER A 240 23.74 19.96 10.36
C SER A 240 22.39 19.24 10.25
N THR A 241 21.64 19.18 11.36
CA THR A 241 20.28 18.60 11.37
C THR A 241 19.32 19.29 10.41
N PHE A 242 19.52 20.58 10.16
CA PHE A 242 18.88 21.35 9.09
C PHE A 242 19.91 22.23 8.39
N GLU A 243 19.97 22.15 7.07
CA GLU A 243 20.83 22.99 6.25
C GLU A 243 20.07 23.50 5.02
N VAL A 244 20.15 24.81 4.80
CA VAL A 244 19.64 25.47 3.58
C VAL A 244 20.83 26.10 2.87
N ASN A 245 21.22 25.53 1.74
CA ASN A 245 22.20 26.14 0.86
C ASN A 245 21.49 27.13 -0.09
N GLY A 246 21.06 28.25 0.49
CA GLY A 246 20.23 29.25 -0.19
C GLY A 246 19.66 30.28 0.77
N SER A 247 18.65 31.02 0.32
CA SER A 247 17.97 32.03 1.14
C SER A 247 16.79 31.44 1.92
N MET A 248 16.56 31.96 3.13
CA MET A 248 15.38 31.66 3.97
C MET A 248 14.56 32.94 4.16
N SER A 249 13.24 32.86 3.98
CA SER A 249 12.30 33.93 4.32
C SER A 249 11.59 33.59 5.63
N SER A 250 11.33 34.61 6.46
CA SER A 250 10.64 34.46 7.74
C SER A 250 9.50 35.48 7.87
N ALA A 251 8.51 35.20 8.70
CA ALA A 251 7.38 36.08 8.91
C ALA A 251 7.82 37.46 9.42
N ILE A 252 7.23 38.52 8.87
CA ILE A 252 7.53 39.90 9.23
C ILE A 252 6.27 40.75 9.23
N VAL A 253 6.05 41.51 10.31
CA VAL A 253 4.87 42.38 10.45
C VAL A 253 5.27 43.75 11.00
N ARG A 254 4.50 44.76 10.59
CA ARG A 254 4.56 46.11 11.15
C ARG A 254 3.36 46.35 12.06
N ILE A 255 3.60 46.91 13.24
CA ILE A 255 2.54 47.16 14.22
C ILE A 255 2.53 48.62 14.69
N THR A 256 1.31 49.11 14.94
CA THR A 256 1.03 50.38 15.62
C THR A 256 0.20 50.20 16.89
N ASN A 257 -0.40 49.01 17.06
CA ASN A 257 -1.19 48.60 18.22
C ASN A 257 -0.51 47.44 18.94
N SER A 258 -0.84 47.24 20.22
CA SER A 258 -0.28 46.15 21.01
C SER A 258 -0.75 44.79 20.49
N ILE A 259 0.14 43.79 20.52
CA ILE A 259 -0.17 42.41 20.11
C ILE A 259 0.44 41.38 21.07
N THR A 260 -0.17 40.20 21.13
CA THR A 260 0.46 39.00 21.71
C THR A 260 1.16 38.24 20.61
N LEU A 261 2.45 37.91 20.80
CA LEU A 261 3.21 37.17 19.81
C LEU A 261 2.82 35.68 19.83
N THR A 262 2.65 35.12 18.64
CA THR A 262 2.27 33.72 18.37
C THR A 262 3.32 33.08 17.45
N GLU A 263 3.09 31.83 17.03
CA GLU A 263 3.92 31.15 16.04
C GLU A 263 3.90 31.76 14.64
N ASP A 264 2.95 32.65 14.36
CA ASP A 264 2.88 33.39 13.09
C ASP A 264 3.90 34.53 13.02
N HIS A 265 4.56 34.84 14.13
CA HIS A 265 5.47 35.97 14.25
C HIS A 265 6.92 35.49 14.29
N HIS A 266 7.80 36.17 13.56
CA HIS A 266 9.25 36.04 13.72
C HIS A 266 9.89 37.42 13.85
N THR A 267 9.61 38.33 12.92
CA THR A 267 10.05 39.72 12.99
C THR A 267 8.89 40.67 13.20
N VAL A 268 8.94 41.48 14.25
CA VAL A 268 7.94 42.50 14.58
C VAL A 268 8.61 43.86 14.55
N ILE A 269 8.04 44.76 13.75
CA ILE A 269 8.54 46.12 13.61
C ILE A 269 7.49 47.08 14.16
N MET A 270 7.81 47.78 15.25
CA MET A 270 6.97 48.83 15.82
C MET A 270 7.25 50.14 15.10
N THR A 271 6.27 50.66 14.36
CA THR A 271 6.52 51.76 13.40
C THR A 271 5.91 53.11 13.80
N GLY A 272 5.02 53.12 14.79
CA GLY A 272 4.32 54.29 15.27
C GLY A 272 3.33 53.91 16.38
N GLY A 273 2.56 54.87 16.88
CA GLY A 273 1.66 54.64 18.02
C GLY A 273 2.41 54.32 19.31
N SER A 274 1.75 53.66 20.26
CA SER A 274 2.36 53.16 21.51
C SER A 274 2.18 51.65 21.70
N PRO A 275 2.60 50.81 20.74
CA PRO A 275 2.40 49.37 20.80
C PRO A 275 3.29 48.73 21.86
N ASN A 276 2.72 47.86 22.68
CA ASN A 276 3.46 46.91 23.51
C ASN A 276 3.36 45.51 22.91
N ILE A 277 4.31 44.64 23.22
CA ILE A 277 4.21 43.23 22.85
C ILE A 277 3.99 42.37 24.09
N THR A 278 3.23 41.30 23.95
CA THR A 278 3.15 40.27 24.97
C THR A 278 3.82 39.02 24.42
N LEU A 279 4.93 38.61 25.05
CA LEU A 279 5.57 37.33 24.76
C LEU A 279 4.71 36.21 25.36
N PRO A 280 4.52 35.07 24.67
CA PRO A 280 3.81 33.92 25.24
C PRO A 280 4.60 33.29 26.39
N ASN A 281 4.00 32.35 27.12
CA ASN A 281 4.71 31.66 28.20
C ASN A 281 5.93 30.91 27.64
N ALA A 282 7.11 31.14 28.22
CA ALA A 282 8.36 30.58 27.71
C ALA A 282 8.34 29.03 27.73
N ASN A 283 7.72 28.44 28.76
CA ASN A 283 7.62 26.99 28.92
C ASN A 283 6.77 26.27 27.86
N SER A 284 5.96 26.98 27.08
CA SER A 284 5.16 26.40 26.00
C SER A 284 5.84 26.54 24.63
N CYS A 285 7.04 27.12 24.56
CA CYS A 285 7.68 27.46 23.27
C CYS A 285 9.22 27.52 23.33
N GLN A 286 9.86 26.61 24.06
CA GLN A 286 11.33 26.50 24.11
C GLN A 286 11.95 26.54 22.71
N GLY A 287 12.97 27.37 22.53
CA GLY A 287 13.68 27.57 21.27
C GLY A 287 13.07 28.59 20.31
N ARG A 288 11.82 29.06 20.53
CA ARG A 288 11.18 30.07 19.67
C ARG A 288 11.95 31.39 19.70
N ILE A 289 12.15 31.99 18.53
CA ILE A 289 12.89 33.24 18.34
C ILE A 289 11.96 34.34 17.84
N TYR A 290 12.09 35.53 18.42
CA TYR A 290 11.51 36.75 17.88
C TYR A 290 12.57 37.82 17.69
N ILE A 291 12.46 38.59 16.61
CA ILE A 291 13.21 39.81 16.35
C ILE A 291 12.24 40.98 16.50
N VAL A 292 12.49 41.88 17.44
CA VAL A 292 11.61 43.01 17.73
C VAL A 292 12.39 44.30 17.50
N LYS A 293 12.01 45.04 16.46
CA LYS A 293 12.59 46.35 16.16
C LYS A 293 11.62 47.44 16.59
N ASN A 294 12.06 48.34 17.46
CA ASN A 294 11.26 49.48 17.87
C ASN A 294 11.80 50.77 17.24
N TYR A 295 11.01 51.37 16.34
CA TYR A 295 11.20 52.75 15.89
C TYR A 295 9.91 53.59 16.05
N SER A 296 9.03 53.20 16.97
CA SER A 296 7.72 53.83 17.15
C SER A 296 7.74 55.25 17.75
N GLY A 297 8.93 55.82 18.00
CA GLY A 297 9.12 57.18 18.53
C GLY A 297 9.22 57.24 20.07
N GLY A 298 9.12 56.11 20.77
CA GLY A 298 9.25 56.05 22.23
C GLY A 298 9.55 54.63 22.72
N ASN A 299 10.00 54.53 23.97
CA ASN A 299 10.22 53.23 24.60
C ASN A 299 8.87 52.49 24.74
N ARG A 300 8.91 51.18 24.51
CA ARG A 300 7.76 50.28 24.62
C ARG A 300 8.01 49.21 25.66
N SER A 301 6.97 48.49 25.99
CA SER A 301 7.03 47.41 26.97
C SER A 301 6.76 46.06 26.32
N SER A 302 7.36 45.04 26.91
CA SER A 302 7.13 43.62 26.65
C SER A 302 6.70 42.90 27.92
N SER A 303 6.36 41.61 27.81
CA SER A 303 6.47 40.68 28.94
C SER A 303 7.89 40.70 29.52
N THR A 304 8.06 40.25 30.76
CA THR A 304 9.38 40.13 31.40
C THR A 304 10.29 39.21 30.61
N TYR A 305 11.54 39.65 30.42
CA TYR A 305 12.64 38.87 29.85
C TYR A 305 13.91 39.08 30.67
N ARG A 306 14.89 38.19 30.49
CA ARG A 306 16.25 38.30 30.99
C ARG A 306 17.09 39.11 30.02
N ALA A 307 17.57 40.26 30.47
CA ALA A 307 18.42 41.15 29.68
C ALA A 307 19.83 40.56 29.50
N ASP A 308 20.62 41.17 28.62
CA ASP A 308 22.02 40.83 28.33
C ASP A 308 22.94 40.78 29.56
N ASN A 309 22.58 41.48 30.63
CA ASN A 309 23.30 41.48 31.91
C ASN A 309 22.77 40.48 32.94
N GLY A 310 21.81 39.61 32.58
CA GLY A 310 21.15 38.65 33.47
C GLY A 310 20.04 39.21 34.37
N GLY A 311 19.83 40.54 34.38
CA GLY A 311 18.74 41.19 35.09
C GLY A 311 17.37 40.97 34.42
N THR A 312 16.28 41.29 35.11
CA THR A 312 14.94 41.32 34.50
C THR A 312 14.68 42.67 33.84
N SER A 313 13.98 42.64 32.72
CA SER A 313 13.52 43.84 32.02
C SER A 313 12.19 43.58 31.34
N THR A 314 11.43 44.66 31.11
CA THR A 314 10.25 44.69 30.26
C THR A 314 10.40 45.73 29.14
N GLN A 315 11.52 46.43 29.04
CA GLN A 315 11.64 47.60 28.17
C GLN A 315 12.16 47.22 26.78
N ILE A 316 11.47 47.65 25.73
CA ILE A 316 11.93 47.66 24.34
C ILE A 316 12.25 49.11 23.97
N ARG A 317 13.54 49.48 24.02
CA ARG A 317 13.96 50.87 23.81
C ARG A 317 13.73 51.32 22.37
N ASN A 318 13.41 52.60 22.17
CA ASN A 318 13.27 53.18 20.84
C ASN A 318 14.63 53.21 20.11
N GLY A 319 14.60 52.99 18.80
CA GLY A 319 15.78 52.94 17.95
C GLY A 319 16.63 51.68 18.14
N ARG A 320 16.06 50.61 18.72
CA ARG A 320 16.76 49.35 19.00
C ARG A 320 16.05 48.14 18.40
N CYS A 321 16.82 47.09 18.19
CA CYS A 321 16.43 45.78 17.74
C CYS A 321 16.83 44.75 18.80
N TYR A 322 15.88 43.90 19.15
CA TYR A 322 16.07 42.85 20.14
C TYR A 322 15.85 41.50 19.49
N THR A 323 16.73 40.55 19.78
CA THR A 323 16.47 39.13 19.51
C THR A 323 16.14 38.44 20.82
N PHE A 324 14.93 37.92 20.93
CA PHE A 324 14.48 37.12 22.06
C PHE A 324 14.46 35.65 21.68
N GLN A 325 14.91 34.79 22.59
CA GLN A 325 14.75 33.34 22.46
C GLN A 325 14.23 32.76 23.77
N SER A 326 13.23 31.88 23.68
CA SER A 326 12.75 31.13 24.85
C SER A 326 13.72 30.01 25.19
N ASP A 327 14.10 29.85 26.46
CA ASP A 327 14.87 28.70 26.94
C ASP A 327 13.99 27.59 27.55
N GLY A 328 12.67 27.77 27.54
CA GLY A 328 11.70 26.86 28.16
C GLY A 328 11.33 27.21 29.61
N VAL A 329 11.94 28.24 30.18
CA VAL A 329 11.63 28.75 31.54
C VAL A 329 11.33 30.25 31.46
N GLU A 330 12.18 31.02 30.77
CA GLU A 330 12.08 32.46 30.61
C GLU A 330 12.45 32.90 29.18
N TRP A 331 12.14 34.16 28.85
CA TRP A 331 12.62 34.77 27.60
C TRP A 331 13.99 35.37 27.81
N GLN A 332 14.95 34.98 26.97
CA GLN A 332 16.32 35.47 26.99
C GLN A 332 16.53 36.52 25.89
N GLN A 333 17.07 37.68 26.24
CA GLN A 333 17.60 38.62 25.26
C GLN A 333 18.97 38.11 24.78
N ILE A 334 19.04 37.65 23.53
CA ILE A 334 20.26 37.09 22.94
C ILE A 334 21.13 38.18 22.30
N VAL A 335 20.50 39.13 21.63
CA VAL A 335 21.18 40.24 20.94
C VAL A 335 20.43 41.55 21.20
N ARG A 336 21.20 42.61 21.39
CA ARG A 336 20.75 44.00 21.33
C ARG A 336 21.77 44.82 20.54
N ASP A 337 21.29 45.59 19.58
CA ASP A 337 22.08 46.55 18.81
C ASP A 337 22.31 47.88 19.54
#